data_AF-V8P460-F1
#
_entry.id   AF-V8P460-F1
#
_cell.length_a   1.000
_cell.length_b   1.000
_cell.length_c   1.000
_cell.angle_alpha   90.00
_cell.angle_beta   90.00
_cell.angle_gamma   90.00
#
_symmetry.space_group_name_H-M   'P 1'
#
loop_
_entity.id
_entity.type
_entity.pdbx_description
1 polymer ?
#
loop_
_entity_poly.entity_id
_entity_poly.type
_entity_poly.pdbx_seq_one_letter_code
_entity_poly.pdbx_strand_id
1 'polypeptide(L)' 'MDQSEEVWLSLKPREPLSSQCCGSGCKPCIYDIYQEDLKKWEEAKVKEDISLLSRKKQQKYEILV' A
#
# COMPACT_ATOMS: atom_id res chain seq x y z
N MET A 1 22.58 -12.02 10.67
CA MET A 1 21.21 -12.30 11.12
C MET A 1 20.46 -10.99 10.93
N ASP A 2 19.84 -10.77 9.77
CA ASP A 2 19.07 -9.53 9.51
C ASP A 2 18.18 -9.58 8.24
N GLN A 3 18.28 -10.64 7.42
CA GLN A 3 17.62 -10.68 6.10
C GLN A 3 16.08 -10.59 6.16
N SER A 4 15.45 -10.99 7.27
CA SER A 4 13.99 -10.93 7.39
C SER A 4 13.47 -9.51 7.61
N GLU A 5 14.14 -8.69 8.42
CA GLU A 5 13.67 -7.32 8.71
C GLU A 5 13.83 -6.42 7.49
N GLU A 6 14.93 -6.56 6.75
CA GLU A 6 15.19 -5.82 5.52
C GLU A 6 14.14 -6.12 4.43
N VAL A 7 13.69 -7.39 4.34
CA VAL A 7 12.60 -7.80 3.45
C VAL A 7 11.28 -7.12 3.85
N TRP A 8 10.91 -7.14 5.13
CA TRP A 8 9.68 -6.49 5.59
C TRP A 8 9.70 -4.97 5.38
N LEU A 9 10.85 -4.33 5.60
CA LEU A 9 11.02 -2.89 5.35
C LEU A 9 10.86 -2.55 3.86
N SER A 10 11.42 -3.38 2.97
CA SER A 10 11.29 -3.21 1.51
C SER A 10 9.85 -3.37 1.01
N LEU A 11 9.07 -4.21 1.69
CA LEU A 11 7.67 -4.46 1.37
C LEU A 11 6.70 -3.44 1.99
N LYS A 12 7.18 -2.60 2.92
CA LYS A 12 6.34 -1.58 3.57
C LYS A 12 5.96 -0.51 2.56
N PRO A 13 4.67 -0.16 2.40
CA PRO A 13 4.29 0.94 1.54
C PRO A 13 4.92 2.23 2.03
N ARG A 14 5.38 3.06 1.10
CA ARG A 14 5.98 4.35 1.40
C ARG A 14 4.89 5.41 1.52
N GLU A 15 5.00 6.23 2.55
CA GLU A 15 4.10 7.37 2.73
C GLU A 15 4.14 8.28 1.49
N PRO A 16 2.96 8.62 0.93
CA PRO A 16 2.90 9.48 -0.24
C PRO A 16 3.27 10.91 0.11
N LEU A 17 3.99 11.56 -0.83
CA LEU A 17 4.31 12.97 -0.72
C LEU A 17 3.06 13.82 -0.97
N SER A 18 3.05 15.03 -0.40
CA SER A 18 2.02 16.03 -0.67
C SER A 18 1.89 16.36 -2.16
N SER A 19 2.99 16.35 -2.93
CA SER A 19 2.96 16.52 -4.39
C SER A 19 2.24 15.39 -5.15
N GLN A 20 2.14 14.20 -4.57
CA GLN A 20 1.38 13.08 -5.14
C GLN A 20 -0.11 13.19 -4.82
N CYS A 21 -0.49 14.06 -3.86
CA CYS A 21 -1.87 14.37 -3.56
C CYS A 21 -2.38 15.45 -4.53
N CYS A 22 -3.50 15.20 -5.19
CA CYS A 22 -4.08 16.17 -6.13
C CYS A 22 -4.52 17.48 -5.45
N GLY A 23 -4.64 17.52 -4.11
CA GLY A 23 -5.07 18.69 -3.34
C GLY A 23 -6.55 19.09 -3.54
N SER A 24 -7.25 18.48 -4.49
CA SER A 24 -8.63 18.79 -4.87
C SER A 24 -9.68 17.81 -4.32
N GLY A 25 -9.31 16.90 -3.42
CA GLY A 25 -10.24 15.94 -2.82
C GLY A 25 -10.63 14.77 -3.71
N CYS A 26 -9.77 14.39 -4.66
CA CYS A 26 -9.96 13.24 -5.54
C CYS A 26 -10.16 11.94 -4.73
N LYS A 27 -11.15 11.11 -5.12
CA LYS A 27 -11.37 9.78 -4.54
C LYS A 27 -11.16 8.67 -5.58
N PRO A 28 -10.35 7.63 -5.28
CA PRO A 28 -9.64 7.43 -4.02
C PRO A 28 -8.44 8.37 -3.86
N CYS A 29 -8.26 8.89 -2.64
CA CYS A 29 -7.10 9.72 -2.31
C CYS A 29 -5.85 8.84 -2.25
N ILE A 30 -4.69 9.41 -2.57
CA ILE A 30 -3.41 8.68 -2.44
C ILE A 30 -3.17 8.21 -1.00
N TYR A 31 -3.66 8.98 -0.01
CA TYR A 31 -3.60 8.61 1.40
C TYR A 31 -4.53 7.45 1.75
N ASP A 32 -5.73 7.37 1.16
CA ASP A 32 -6.63 6.21 1.34
C ASP A 32 -5.96 4.93 0.86
N ILE A 33 -5.38 4.97 -0.35
CA ILE A 33 -4.67 3.83 -0.95
C ILE A 33 -3.49 3.42 -0.05
N TYR A 34 -2.70 4.39 0.39
CA TYR A 34 -1.57 4.14 1.28
C TYR A 34 -2.01 3.51 2.60
N GLN A 35 -3.09 4.01 3.23
CA GLN A 35 -3.60 3.46 4.48
C GLN A 35 -4.12 2.02 4.31
N GLU A 36 -4.81 1.74 3.21
CA GLU A 36 -5.25 0.38 2.89
C GLU A 36 -4.07 -0.57 2.72
N ASP A 37 -3.04 -0.16 1.97
CA ASP A 37 -1.85 -0.96 1.73
C ASP A 37 -1.01 -1.14 3.00
N LEU A 38 -0.90 -0.09 3.83
CA LEU A 38 -0.20 -0.14 5.10
C LEU A 38 -0.86 -1.14 6.04
N LYS A 39 -2.19 -1.10 6.14
CA LYS A 39 -2.95 -2.05 6.97
C LYS A 39 -2.69 -3.49 6.53
N LYS A 40 -2.70 -3.78 5.23
CA LYS A 40 -2.39 -5.13 4.71
C LYS A 40 -0.96 -5.55 5.06
N TRP A 41 -0.01 -4.62 4.95
CA TRP A 41 1.37 -4.89 5.33
C TRP A 41 1.52 -5.18 6.81
N GLU A 42 0.83 -4.44 7.68
CA GLU A 42 0.83 -4.71 9.12
C GLU A 42 0.22 -6.09 9.43
N GLU A 43 -0.92 -6.42 8.81
CA GLU A 43 -1.55 -7.74 8.96
C GLU A 43 -0.65 -8.88 8.45
N ALA A 44 0.02 -8.68 7.31
CA ALA A 44 0.96 -9.65 6.74
C ALA A 44 2.19 -9.82 7.64
N LYS A 45 2.72 -8.73 8.19
CA LYS A 45 3.86 -8.75 9.11
C LYS A 45 3.53 -9.48 10.40
N VAL A 46 2.33 -9.26 10.97
CA VAL A 46 1.86 -9.97 12.17
C VAL A 46 1.71 -11.48 11.91
N LYS A 47 1.28 -11.87 10.70
CA LYS A 47 1.15 -13.28 10.30
C LYS A 47 2.45 -13.88 9.77
N GLU A 48 3.49 -13.07 9.62
CA GLU A 48 4.74 -13.40 8.93
C GLU A 48 4.52 -14.02 7.52
N ASP A 49 3.42 -13.65 6.85
CA ASP A 49 3.02 -14.22 5.56
C ASP A 49 3.03 -13.15 4.46
N ILE A 50 4.14 -13.10 3.73
CA ILE A 50 4.37 -12.18 2.60
C ILE A 50 3.38 -12.43 1.45
N SER A 51 2.80 -13.63 1.35
CA SER A 51 1.83 -13.97 0.30
C SER A 51 0.58 -13.08 0.37
N LEU A 52 0.25 -12.58 1.57
CA LEU A 52 -0.88 -11.66 1.79
C LEU A 52 -0.66 -10.27 1.19
N LEU A 53 0.61 -9.88 0.95
CA LEU A 53 0.97 -8.63 0.28
C LEU A 53 0.88 -8.73 -1.25
N SER A 54 0.79 -9.94 -1.80
CA SER A 54 0.60 -10.17 -3.23
C SER A 54 -0.85 -9.89 -3.63
N ARG A 55 -1.30 -8.63 -3.51
CA ARG A 55 -2.66 -8.24 -3.90
C ARG A 55 -2.71 -8.18 -5.43
N LYS A 56 -3.48 -9.09 -6.04
CA LYS A 56 -4.00 -8.91 -7.41
C LYS A 56 -4.58 -7.50 -7.48
N LYS A 57 -4.00 -6.63 -8.32
CA LYS A 57 -4.57 -5.31 -8.65
C LYS A 57 -6.04 -5.55 -9.02
N GLN A 58 -6.97 -5.26 -8.13
CA GLN A 58 -8.35 -5.02 -8.53
C GLN A 58 -8.36 -3.66 -9.20
N GLN A 59 -7.95 -3.73 -10.46
CA GLN A 59 -8.21 -2.81 -11.54
C GLN A 59 -9.70 -2.49 -11.52
N LYS A 60 -10.08 -1.41 -10.83
CA LYS A 60 -11.38 -0.77 -11.04
C LYS A 60 -11.29 0.74 -10.88
N TYR A 61 -10.29 1.31 -11.53
CA TYR A 61 -10.45 2.59 -12.19
C TYR A 61 -10.94 2.29 -13.60
N GLU A 62 -12.11 1.67 -13.72
CA GLU A 62 -12.88 1.75 -14.96
C GLU A 62 -13.33 3.21 -15.06
N ILE A 63 -12.48 4.01 -15.68
CA ILE A 63 -12.84 4.96 -16.73
C ILE A 63 -14.34 5.29 -16.71
N LEU A 64 -14.72 6.35 -15.99
CA LEU A 64 -15.86 7.15 -16.41
C LEU A 64 -15.30 8.27 -17.29
N VAL A 65 -15.18 7.97 -18.58
CA VAL A 65 -15.12 8.96 -19.67
C VAL A 65 -16.52 9.53 -19.85
#